data_AF-A0A2V5WWQ9-F1
#
_entry.id   AF-A0A2V5WWQ9-F1
#
_cell.length_a   1.000
_cell.length_b   1.000
_cell.length_c   1.000
_cell.angle_alpha   90.00
_cell.angle_beta   90.00
_cell.angle_gamma   90.00
#
_symmetry.space_group_name_H-M   'P 1'
#
loop_
_entity.id
_entity.type
_entity.pdbx_description
1 polymer ?
#
loop_
_entity_poly.entity_id
_entity_poly.type
_entity_poly.pdbx_seq_one_letter_code
_entity_poly.pdbx_strand_id
1 'polypeptide(L)' 'MKSRPFSISPTGEKFALPSPGQYQSEFAKLKKLADRQRKEGREIVVVVGVGFVGAVMAAVIADAT' A
#
# COMPACT_ATOMS: atom_id res chain seq x y z
N MET A 1 -13.94 -8.73 -23.68
CA MET A 1 -13.84 -7.58 -22.76
C MET A 1 -12.87 -7.95 -21.65
N LYS A 2 -11.79 -7.19 -21.40
CA LYS A 2 -10.88 -7.47 -20.27
C LYS A 2 -11.60 -7.08 -18.98
N SER A 3 -11.91 -8.06 -18.12
CA SER A 3 -12.39 -7.80 -16.77
C SER A 3 -11.31 -7.05 -15.99
N ARG A 4 -11.67 -5.94 -15.34
CA ARG A 4 -10.75 -5.32 -14.39
C ARG A 4 -10.61 -6.26 -13.20
N PRO A 5 -9.38 -6.56 -12.73
CA PRO A 5 -9.21 -7.41 -11.57
C PRO A 5 -9.67 -6.66 -10.31
N PHE A 6 -10.29 -7.40 -9.39
CA PHE A 6 -10.77 -6.91 -8.10
C PHE A 6 -10.12 -7.72 -6.98
N SER A 7 -9.83 -7.07 -5.86
CA SER A 7 -9.63 -7.72 -4.57
C SER A 7 -10.99 -7.90 -3.88
N ILE A 8 -11.17 -8.98 -3.12
CA ILE A 8 -12.40 -9.25 -2.39
C ILE A 8 -12.06 -9.37 -0.91
N SER A 9 -12.75 -8.61 -0.05
CA SER A 9 -12.58 -8.70 1.40
C SER A 9 -13.23 -9.98 1.96
N PRO A 10 -12.93 -10.35 3.23
CA PRO A 10 -13.66 -11.41 3.93
C PRO A 10 -15.18 -11.21 4.01
N THR A 11 -15.65 -9.96 3.93
CA THR A 11 -17.09 -9.61 3.90
C THR A 11 -17.71 -9.68 2.50
N GLY A 12 -16.93 -10.02 1.47
CA GLY A 12 -17.39 -10.10 0.08
C GLY A 12 -17.36 -8.79 -0.69
N GLU A 13 -16.87 -7.71 -0.08
CA GLU A 13 -16.76 -6.39 -0.72
C GLU A 13 -15.66 -6.40 -1.79
N LYS A 14 -15.94 -5.81 -2.96
CA LYS A 14 -15.03 -5.78 -4.11
C LYS A 14 -14.31 -4.44 -4.22
N PHE A 15 -12.99 -4.50 -4.22
CA PHE A 15 -12.11 -3.35 -4.40
C PHE A 15 -11.41 -3.45 -5.75
N ALA A 16 -11.62 -2.46 -6.63
CA ALA A 16 -10.95 -2.45 -7.92
C ALA A 16 -9.43 -2.36 -7.73
N LEU A 17 -8.67 -3.23 -8.39
CA LEU A 17 -7.23 -3.09 -8.38
C LEU A 17 -6.81 -1.86 -9.20
N PRO A 18 -5.76 -1.14 -8.77
CA PRO A 18 -5.26 0.00 -9.51
C PRO A 18 -4.76 -0.44 -10.88
N SER A 19 -4.97 0.41 -11.88
CA SER A 19 -4.30 0.29 -13.17
C SER A 19 -2.79 0.53 -13.01
N PRO A 20 -1.96 0.09 -13.98
CA PRO A 20 -0.52 0.34 -13.95
C PRO A 20 -0.16 1.83 -13.79
N GLY A 21 -0.89 2.74 -14.44
CA GLY A 21 -0.67 4.18 -14.32
C GLY A 21 -1.04 4.75 -12.95
N GLN A 22 -2.13 4.25 -12.34
CA GLN A 22 -2.50 4.63 -10.98
C GLN A 22 -1.45 4.16 -9.96
N TYR A 23 -0.93 2.94 -10.13
CA TYR A 23 0.14 2.40 -9.29
C TYR A 23 1.41 3.25 -9.38
N GLN A 24 1.86 3.59 -10.59
CA GLN A 24 3.05 4.43 -10.81
C GLN A 24 2.91 5.81 -10.15
N SER A 25 1.77 6.47 -10.36
CA SER A 25 1.48 7.76 -9.74
C SER A 25 1.52 7.67 -8.22
N GLU A 26 0.90 6.64 -7.64
CA GLU A 26 0.85 6.47 -6.19
C GLU A 26 2.23 6.16 -5.60
N PHE A 27 2.99 5.26 -6.25
CA PHE A 27 4.35 4.94 -5.85
C PHE A 27 5.27 6.17 -5.85
N ALA A 28 5.15 7.05 -6.86
CA ALA A 28 5.92 8.28 -6.92
C ALA A 28 5.60 9.23 -5.74
N LYS A 29 4.33 9.31 -5.31
CA LYS A 29 3.95 10.09 -4.12
C LYS A 29 4.51 9.47 -2.85
N LEU A 30 4.35 8.16 -2.66
CA LEU A 30 4.86 7.44 -1.50
C LEU A 30 6.38 7.57 -1.40
N LYS A 31 7.10 7.50 -2.52
CA LYS A 31 8.55 7.71 -2.55
C LYS A 31 8.93 9.10 -2.03
N LYS A 32 8.26 10.16 -2.47
CA LYS A 32 8.52 11.53 -1.97
C LYS A 32 8.29 11.65 -0.47
N LEU A 33 7.23 11.05 0.05
CA LEU A 33 6.92 11.04 1.48
C LEU A 33 7.98 10.28 2.27
N ALA A 34 8.35 9.08 1.82
CA ALA A 34 9.39 8.27 2.46
C ALA A 34 10.75 8.98 2.45
N ASP A 35 11.14 9.59 1.32
CA ASP A 35 12.39 10.34 1.20
C ASP A 35 12.43 11.56 2.17
N ARG A 36 11.31 12.27 2.34
CA ARG A 36 11.21 13.35 3.33
C ARG A 36 11.40 12.83 4.76
N GLN A 37 10.73 11.74 5.11
CA GLN A 37 10.79 11.19 6.47
C GLN A 37 12.16 10.59 6.81
N ARG A 38 12.83 9.98 5.83
CA ARG A 38 14.22 9.54 6.00
C ARG A 38 15.18 10.70 6.27
N LYS A 39 14.98 11.85 5.61
CA LYS A 39 15.76 13.08 5.88
C LYS A 39 15.54 13.63 7.30
N GLU A 40 14.41 13.32 7.93
CA GLU A 40 14.14 13.63 9.33
C GLU A 40 14.76 12.61 10.30
N GLY A 41 15.54 11.65 9.81
CA GLY A 41 16.21 10.62 10.63
C GLY A 41 15.30 9.49 11.08
N ARG A 42 14.10 9.36 10.50
CA ARG A 42 13.14 8.30 10.85
C ARG A 42 13.43 7.02 10.07
N GLU A 43 13.26 5.88 10.73
CA GLU A 43 13.20 4.58 10.08
C GLU A 43 11.80 4.39 9.47
N ILE A 44 11.75 4.05 8.18
CA ILE A 44 10.51 4.13 7.40
C ILE A 44 10.32 2.86 6.58
N VAL A 45 9.16 2.25 6.76
CA VAL A 45 8.62 1.20 5.90
C VAL A 45 7.35 1.71 5.22
N VAL A 46 7.21 1.42 3.92
CA VAL A 46 6.01 1.78 3.15
C VAL A 46 5.23 0.52 2.84
N VAL A 47 3.98 0.46 3.31
CA VAL A 47 3.04 -0.60 2.96
C VAL A 47 2.12 -0.09 1.85
N VAL A 48 2.17 -0.74 0.68
CA VAL A 48 1.33 -0.37 -0.47
C VAL A 48 0.08 -1.24 -0.49
N GLY A 49 -1.07 -0.60 -0.27
CA GLY A 49 -2.38 -1.24 -0.21
C GLY A 49 -2.75 -1.67 1.22
N VAL A 50 -3.87 -1.16 1.73
CA VAL A 50 -4.37 -1.41 3.11
C VAL A 50 -5.59 -2.33 3.11
N GLY A 51 -5.51 -3.41 2.32
CA GLY A 51 -6.41 -4.55 2.49
C GLY A 51 -6.02 -5.39 3.71
N PHE A 52 -6.59 -6.59 3.85
CA PHE A 52 -6.27 -7.48 4.99
C PHE A 52 -4.75 -7.70 5.16
N VAL A 53 -4.04 -8.10 4.09
CA VAL A 53 -2.60 -8.35 4.14
C VAL A 53 -1.83 -7.08 4.52
N GLY A 54 -2.16 -5.95 3.90
CA GLY A 54 -1.47 -4.69 4.20
C GLY A 54 -1.66 -4.22 5.65
N ALA A 55 -2.87 -4.35 6.18
CA ALA A 55 -3.16 -4.01 7.57
C ALA A 55 -2.40 -4.91 8.55
N VAL A 56 -2.39 -6.22 8.31
CA VAL A 56 -1.62 -7.18 9.14
C VAL A 56 -0.13 -6.90 9.04
N MET A 57 0.40 -6.67 7.84
CA MET A 57 1.82 -6.35 7.67
C MET A 57 2.20 -5.06 8.38
N ALA A 58 1.35 -4.02 8.34
CA ALA A 58 1.59 -2.78 9.07
C ALA A 58 1.66 -3.00 10.59
N ALA A 59 0.79 -3.85 11.14
CA ALA A 59 0.85 -4.23 12.55
C ALA A 59 2.12 -5.00 12.90
N VAL A 60 2.50 -5.99 12.05
CA VAL A 60 3.74 -6.77 12.24
C VAL A 60 4.98 -5.88 12.19
N ILE A 61 5.05 -4.96 11.22
CA ILE A 61 6.17 -4.01 11.11
C ILE A 61 6.26 -3.11 12.35
N ALA A 62 5.11 -2.69 12.89
CA ALA A 62 5.08 -1.86 14.08
C ALA A 62 5.48 -2.61 15.37
N ASP A 63 5.27 -3.92 15.41
CA ASP A 63 5.60 -4.79 16.54
C ASP A 63 7.04 -5.35 16.48
N ALA A 64 7.64 -5.38 15.28
CA ALA A 64 9.00 -5.86 15.08
C ALA A 64 10.03 -4.89 15.71
N THR A 65 10.64 -5.33 16.82
CA THR A 65 11.77 -4.66 17.48
C THR A 65 13.12 -5.12 16.94
#